data_AF-A0A5C1B4W3-F1
#
_entry.id   AF-A0A5C1B4W3-F1
#
_cell.length_a   1.000
_cell.length_b   1.000
_cell.length_c   1.000
_cell.angle_alpha   90.00
_cell.angle_beta   90.00
_cell.angle_gamma   90.00
#
_symmetry.space_group_name_H-M   'P 1'
#
loop_
_entity.id
_entity.type
_entity.pdbx_description
1 polymer ?
#
loop_
_entity_poly.entity_id
_entity_poly.type
_entity_poly.pdbx_seq_one_letter_code
_entity_poly.pdbx_strand_id
1 'polypeptide(L)' 'MPKLCKFTSPKDGQAVYVNPDQVSVVYTFKGEPPDTIIAFRKDFLLGVKESLEDVVSTLDRAKAEPGSGA' A
#
# COMPACT_ATOMS: atom_id res chain seq x y z
N MET A 1 -0.07 18.58 -1.74
CA MET A 1 0.25 17.58 -0.69
C MET A 1 0.24 16.21 -1.33
N PRO A 2 1.17 15.31 -1.02
CA PRO A 2 1.11 13.93 -1.51
C PRO A 2 -0.19 13.28 -1.00
N LYS A 3 -0.97 12.68 -1.91
CA LYS A 3 -2.16 11.91 -1.54
C LYS A 3 -1.69 10.63 -0.85
N LEU A 4 -1.99 10.45 0.43
CA LEU A 4 -1.64 9.23 1.15
C LEU A 4 -2.78 8.22 1.03
N CYS A 5 -2.45 7.00 0.59
CA CYS A 5 -3.34 5.86 0.64
C CYS A 5 -3.32 5.26 2.05
N LYS A 6 -4.50 4.98 2.60
CA LYS A 6 -4.64 4.34 3.91
C LYS A 6 -4.79 2.83 3.71
N PHE A 7 -3.98 2.05 4.42
CA PHE A 7 -4.07 0.59 4.51
C PHE A 7 -4.06 0.15 5.98
N THR A 8 -4.10 -1.16 6.22
CA THR A 8 -4.21 -1.74 7.55
C THR A 8 -3.01 -2.62 7.87
N SER A 9 -2.33 -2.33 8.98
CA SER A 9 -1.23 -3.15 9.50
C SER A 9 -1.72 -4.56 9.86
N PRO A 10 -1.04 -5.63 9.41
CA PRO A 10 -1.39 -7.00 9.75
C PRO A 10 -1.14 -7.32 11.22
N LYS A 11 -0.14 -6.69 11.84
CA LYS A 11 0.31 -6.98 13.19
C LYS A 11 -0.69 -6.54 14.28
N ASP A 12 -1.30 -5.37 14.10
CA ASP A 12 -2.09 -4.70 15.16
C ASP A 12 -3.38 -4.05 14.65
N GLY A 13 -3.65 -4.10 13.34
CA GLY A 13 -4.83 -3.49 12.74
C GLY A 13 -4.79 -1.96 12.68
N GLN A 14 -3.66 -1.32 12.98
CA GLN A 14 -3.56 0.13 12.90
C GLN A 14 -3.51 0.62 11.45
N ALA A 15 -3.93 1.87 11.26
CA ALA A 15 -3.85 2.52 9.97
C ALA A 15 -2.39 2.81 9.59
N VAL A 16 -1.99 2.42 8.38
CA VAL A 16 -0.70 2.79 7.79
C VAL A 16 -0.96 3.65 6.56
N TYR A 17 -0.18 4.72 6.39
CA TYR A 17 -0.35 5.69 5.31
C TYR A 17 0.82 5.60 4.34
N VAL A 18 0.49 5.39 3.07
CA VAL A 18 1.45 5.08 2.00
C VAL A 18 1.37 6.17 0.94
N ASN A 19 2.52 6.75 0.60
CA ASN A 19 2.61 7.63 -0.56
C ASN A 19 2.73 6.77 -1.84
N PRO A 20 1.74 6.78 -2.75
CA PRO A 20 1.75 5.96 -3.95
C PRO A 20 2.92 6.27 -4.89
N ASP A 21 3.45 7.50 -4.85
CA ASP A 21 4.59 7.92 -5.68
C ASP A 21 5.92 7.29 -5.23
N GLN A 22 5.98 6.74 -4.01
CA GLN A 22 7.18 6.08 -3.48
C GLN A 22 7.12 4.56 -3.56
N VAL A 23 5.96 4.00 -3.92
CA VAL A 23 5.79 2.54 -4.07
C VAL A 23 6.51 2.06 -5.32
N SER A 24 7.35 1.04 -5.18
CA SER A 24 8.12 0.43 -6.27
C SER A 24 7.50 -0.87 -6.76
N VAL A 25 7.04 -1.74 -5.85
CA VAL A 25 6.37 -3.01 -6.22
C VAL A 25 5.39 -3.41 -5.11
N VAL A 26 4.32 -4.10 -5.49
CA VAL A 26 3.39 -4.77 -4.58
C VAL A 26 3.37 -6.25 -4.93
N TYR A 27 3.49 -7.14 -3.94
CA TYR A 27 3.47 -8.57 -4.16
C TYR A 27 2.91 -9.33 -2.95
N THR A 28 2.43 -10.54 -3.18
CA THR A 28 2.06 -11.46 -2.10
C THR A 28 3.28 -12.24 -1.62
N PHE A 29 3.61 -12.15 -0.34
CA PHE A 29 4.58 -13.02 0.29
C PHE A 29 3.90 -14.33 0.72
N LYS A 30 4.48 -15.47 0.32
CA LYS A 30 3.95 -16.81 0.66
C LYS A 30 4.26 -17.17 2.11
N GLY A 31 3.60 -16.48 3.05
CA GLY A 31 3.52 -16.81 4.46
C GLY A 31 2.21 -17.54 4.82
N GLU A 32 2.06 -17.95 6.08
CA GLU A 32 0.79 -18.41 6.66
C GLU A 32 0.39 -17.50 7.83
N PRO A 33 -0.61 -16.62 7.67
CA PRO A 33 -1.35 -16.30 6.45
C PRO A 33 -0.49 -15.53 5.42
N PRO A 34 -0.86 -15.52 4.12
CA PRO A 34 -0.15 -14.74 3.11
C PRO A 34 -0.31 -13.24 3.38
N ASP A 35 0.80 -12.52 3.42
CA ASP A 35 0.82 -11.07 3.58
C ASP A 35 0.95 -10.39 2.21
N THR A 36 0.21 -9.30 2.00
CA THR A 36 0.47 -8.39 0.89
C THR A 36 1.58 -7.42 1.30
N ILE A 37 2.65 -7.35 0.51
CA ILE A 37 3.81 -6.50 0.79
C ILE A 37 3.86 -5.34 -0.21
N ILE A 38 3.96 -4.13 0.33
CA ILE A 38 4.27 -2.90 -0.40
C ILE A 38 5.75 -2.59 -0.19
N ALA A 39 6.53 -2.61 -1.27
CA ALA A 39 7.95 -2.30 -1.23
C ALA A 39 8.23 -0.88 -1.73
N PHE A 40 9.12 -0.19 -1.02
CA PHE A 40 9.60 1.15 -1.32
C PHE A 40 11.11 1.10 -1.59
N ARG A 41 11.51 1.46 -2.81
CA ARG A 41 12.91 1.44 -3.23
C ARG A 41 13.52 0.05 -2.93
N LYS A 42 14.73 0.00 -2.36
CA LYS A 42 15.47 -1.27 -2.16
C LYS A 42 15.29 -1.90 -0.78
N ASP A 43 15.04 -1.09 0.25
CA ASP A 43 15.29 -1.51 1.64
C ASP A 43 14.06 -1.50 2.56
N PHE A 44 12.92 -0.96 2.10
CA PHE A 44 11.73 -0.82 2.92
C PHE A 44 10.57 -1.68 2.41
N LEU A 45 10.09 -2.58 3.26
CA LEU A 45 8.96 -3.46 3.00
C LEU A 45 7.89 -3.20 4.07
N LEU A 46 6.64 -3.07 3.64
CA LEU A 46 5.49 -2.86 4.51
C LEU A 46 4.44 -3.93 4.22
N GLY A 47 4.13 -4.75 5.23
CA GLY A 47 3.00 -5.68 5.16
C GLY A 47 1.68 -4.96 5.41
N VAL A 48 0.63 -5.35 4.68
CA VAL A 48 -0.75 -4.85 4.82
C VAL A 48 -1.75 -6.01 4.78
N LYS A 49 -2.93 -5.83 5.40
CA LYS A 49 -4.00 -6.85 5.44
C LYS A 49 -4.79 -6.94 4.15
N GLU A 50 -4.82 -5.87 3.38
CA GLU A 50 -5.56 -5.77 2.13
C GLU A 50 -5.02 -6.78 1.11
N SER A 51 -5.90 -7.26 0.23
CA SER A 51 -5.50 -8.16 -0.86
C SER A 51 -4.57 -7.45 -1.84
N LEU A 52 -3.83 -8.22 -2.64
CA LEU A 52 -2.97 -7.66 -3.69
C LEU A 52 -3.78 -6.75 -4.63
N GLU A 53 -4.95 -7.21 -5.04
CA GLU A 53 -5.84 -6.52 -5.97
C GLU A 53 -6.36 -5.20 -5.38
N ASP A 54 -6.76 -5.20 -4.10
CA ASP A 54 -7.25 -4.00 -3.42
C ASP A 54 -6.15 -2.94 -3.27
N VAL A 55 -4.92 -3.39 -2.96
CA VAL A 55 -3.76 -2.50 -2.83
C VAL A 55 -3.43 -1.86 -4.16
N VAL A 56 -3.30 -2.66 -5.23
CA VAL A 56 -2.98 -2.15 -6.58
C VAL A 56 -4.05 -1.17 -7.05
N SER A 57 -5.33 -1.54 -6.94
CA SER A 57 -6.46 -0.68 -7.33
C SER A 57 -6.46 0.66 -6.58
N THR A 58 -6.19 0.64 -5.27
CA THR A 58 -6.13 1.85 -4.45
C THR A 58 -4.98 2.77 -4.87
N LEU A 59 -3.79 2.20 -5.12
CA LEU A 59 -2.62 2.96 -5.55
C LEU A 59 -2.81 3.55 -6.95
N ASP A 60 -3.37 2.77 -7.89
CA ASP A 60 -3.62 3.22 -9.25
C ASP A 60 -4.65 4.35 -9.30
N ARG A 61 -5.76 4.22 -8.55
CA ARG A 61 -6.74 5.31 -8.40
C ARG A 61 -6.10 6.58 -7.83
N ALA A 62 -5.27 6.44 -6.80
CA ALA A 62 -4.61 7.59 -6.18
C ALA A 62 -3.64 8.31 -7.14
N LYS A 63 -3.00 7.56 -8.05
CA LYS A 63 -2.13 8.11 -9.12
C LYS A 63 -2.93 8.72 -10.28
N ALA A 64 -4.09 8.18 -10.60
CA ALA A 64 -4.92 8.62 -11.73
C ALA A 64 -5.69 9.92 -11.45
N GLU A 65 -6.01 10.20 -10.19
CA GLU A 65 -6.72 11.43 -9.83
C GLU A 65 -5.75 12.62 -9.63
N PRO A 66 -5.80 13.68 -10.48
CA PRO A 66 -5.13 14.93 -10.15
C PRO A 66 -5.74 15.50 -8.84
N GLY A 67 -4.90 16.08 -7.99
CA GLY A 67 -5.22 16.61 -6.66
C GLY A 67 -6.66 17.05 -6.44
N SER A 68 -7.47 16.22 -5.76
CA SER A 68 -8.72 16.65 -5.14
C SER A 68 -8.52 16.53 -3.64
N GLY A 69 -7.92 17.57 -3.06
CA GLY A 69 -8.18 17.92 -1.67
C GLY A 69 -9.48 18.70 -1.66
N ALA A 70 -10.52 18.12 -1.07
CA ALA A 70 -11.72 18.81 -0.62
C ALA A 70 -11.82 18.63 0.89
#